data_AF-A0A6P6U6X7-F1
#
_entry.id   AF-A0A6P6U6X7-F1
#
_cell.length_a   1.000
_cell.length_b   1.000
_cell.length_c   1.000
_cell.angle_alpha   90.00
_cell.angle_beta   90.00
_cell.angle_gamma   90.00
#
_symmetry.space_group_name_H-M   'P 1'
#
loop_
_entity.id
_entity.type
_entity.pdbx_description
1 polymer ?
#
loop_
_entity_poly.entity_id
_entity_poly.type
_entity_poly.pdbx_seq_one_letter_code
_entity_poly.pdbx_strand_id
1 'polypeptide(L)'
;MPATATIVGALLGLGTQMYSNALRKLPYMRHPWEHLLGMGLGAVLANQMVKWDAKAQEDLDKLLAKAKEANERRYFDDEED
;
A
#
# COMPACT_ATOMS: atom_id res chain seq x y z
N MET A 1 10.89 -2.73 -7.56
CA MET A 1 10.56 -3.58 -8.74
C MET A 1 9.04 -3.64 -8.90
N PRO A 2 8.44 -2.96 -9.88
CA PRO A 2 6.98 -2.95 -10.09
C PRO A 2 6.39 -4.34 -10.34
N ALA A 3 7.18 -5.25 -10.90
CA ALA A 3 6.81 -6.65 -11.08
C ALA A 3 6.54 -7.37 -9.74
N THR A 4 7.30 -7.06 -8.68
CA THR A 4 7.15 -7.72 -7.38
C THR A 4 5.83 -7.37 -6.72
N ALA A 5 5.45 -6.09 -6.68
CA ALA A 5 4.16 -5.66 -6.12
C ALA A 5 2.97 -6.26 -6.89
N THR A 6 3.08 -6.34 -8.21
CA THR A 6 2.08 -6.96 -9.08
C THR A 6 1.91 -8.45 -8.79
N ILE A 7 3.01 -9.21 -8.69
CA ILE A 7 2.98 -10.65 -8.40
C ILE A 7 2.45 -10.91 -6.98
N VAL A 8 2.92 -10.15 -5.99
CA VAL A 8 2.45 -10.27 -4.61
C VAL A 8 0.95 -9.96 -4.51
N GLY A 9 0.50 -8.88 -5.17
CA GLY A 9 -0.91 -8.52 -5.23
C GLY A 9 -1.75 -9.61 -5.91
N ALA A 10 -1.28 -10.17 -7.02
CA ALA A 10 -1.98 -11.25 -7.70
C ALA A 10 -2.10 -12.50 -6.82
N LEU A 11 -1.03 -12.93 -6.15
CA LEU A 11 -1.04 -14.07 -5.24
C LEU A 11 -1.97 -13.85 -4.04
N LEU A 12 -1.99 -12.63 -3.48
CA LEU A 12 -2.93 -12.26 -2.41
C LEU A 12 -4.38 -12.32 -2.89
N GLY A 13 -4.66 -11.83 -4.10
CA GLY A 13 -5.99 -11.90 -4.71
C GLY A 13 -6.47 -13.33 -4.97
N LEU A 14 -5.58 -14.17 -5.49
CA LEU A 14 -5.83 -15.61 -5.68
C LEU A 14 -6.09 -16.32 -4.35
N GLY A 15 -5.22 -16.08 -3.36
CA GLY A 15 -5.33 -16.67 -2.03
C GLY A 15 -6.62 -16.26 -1.33
N THR A 16 -7.03 -15.00 -1.46
CA THR A 16 -8.29 -14.48 -0.89
C THR A 16 -9.51 -15.17 -1.51
N GLN A 17 -9.53 -15.37 -2.84
CA GLN A 17 -10.62 -16.12 -3.48
C GLN A 17 -10.61 -17.58 -3.00
N MET A 18 -9.45 -18.26 -3.07
CA MET A 18 -9.34 -19.66 -2.65
C MET A 18 -9.77 -19.87 -1.19
N TYR A 19 -9.42 -18.92 -0.32
CA TYR A 19 -9.83 -18.92 1.08
C TYR A 19 -11.34 -18.72 1.24
N SER A 20 -11.94 -17.82 0.46
CA SER A 20 -13.41 -17.65 0.41
C SER A 20 -14.13 -18.95 0.02
N ASN A 21 -13.64 -19.66 -1.00
CA ASN A 21 -14.18 -20.96 -1.40
C ASN A 21 -13.97 -22.02 -0.31
N ALA A 22 -12.80 -22.03 0.32
CA ALA A 22 -12.47 -22.96 1.41
C ALA A 22 -13.41 -22.80 2.61
N LEU A 23 -13.68 -21.56 3.03
CA LEU A 23 -14.59 -21.27 4.14
C LEU A 23 -16.03 -21.72 3.85
N ARG A 24 -16.44 -21.70 2.58
CA ARG A 24 -17.74 -22.20 2.13
C ARG A 24 -17.78 -23.73 1.96
N LYS A 25 -16.69 -24.44 2.26
CA LYS A 25 -16.51 -25.89 2.01
C LYS A 25 -16.72 -26.27 0.54
N LEU A 26 -16.48 -25.32 -0.37
CA LEU A 26 -16.59 -25.52 -1.82
C LEU A 26 -15.24 -25.99 -2.39
N PRO A 27 -15.23 -26.69 -3.54
CA PRO A 27 -13.98 -26.97 -4.25
C PRO A 27 -13.20 -25.68 -4.51
N TYR A 28 -11.88 -25.70 -4.30
CA TYR A 28 -11.06 -24.50 -4.36
C TYR A 28 -11.19 -23.71 -5.67
N MET A 29 -11.40 -24.37 -6.80
CA MET A 29 -11.52 -23.76 -8.13
C MET A 29 -12.94 -23.86 -8.72
N ARG A 30 -13.99 -23.79 -7.89
CA ARG A 30 -15.38 -23.87 -8.36
C ARG A 30 -15.70 -22.83 -9.44
N HIS A 31 -15.18 -21.61 -9.31
CA HIS A 31 -15.37 -20.52 -10.27
C HIS A 31 -14.01 -19.96 -10.72
N PRO A 32 -13.34 -20.60 -11.71
CA PRO A 32 -11.96 -20.27 -12.11
C PRO A 32 -11.78 -18.80 -12.53
N TRP A 33 -12.80 -18.21 -13.15
CA TRP A 33 -12.81 -16.81 -13.56
C TRP A 33 -12.83 -15.81 -12.40
N GLU A 34 -13.40 -16.18 -11.25
CA GLU A 34 -13.36 -15.33 -10.06
C GLU A 34 -11.94 -15.19 -9.52
N HIS A 35 -11.08 -16.20 -9.69
CA HIS A 35 -9.68 -16.11 -9.31
C HIS A 35 -8.90 -15.18 -10.23
N LEU A 36 -9.22 -15.14 -11.53
CA LEU A 36 -8.62 -14.19 -12.47
C LEU A 36 -9.01 -12.75 -12.12
N LEU A 37 -10.27 -12.51 -11.77
CA LEU A 37 -10.72 -11.22 -11.25
C LEU A 37 -10.03 -10.88 -9.91
N GLY A 38 -9.93 -11.83 -8.99
CA GLY A 38 -9.25 -11.67 -7.71
C GLY A 38 -7.76 -11.31 -7.89
N MET A 39 -7.04 -12.02 -8.76
CA MET A 39 -5.65 -11.72 -9.11
C MET A 39 -5.50 -10.33 -9.72
N GLY A 40 -6.38 -9.96 -10.66
CA GLY A 40 -6.37 -8.63 -11.28
C GLY A 40 -6.60 -7.50 -10.27
N LEU A 41 -7.61 -7.64 -9.42
CA LEU A 41 -7.91 -6.69 -8.34
C LEU A 41 -6.76 -6.59 -7.35
N GLY A 42 -6.24 -7.74 -6.89
CA GLY A 42 -5.11 -7.77 -5.95
C GLY A 42 -3.85 -7.11 -6.52
N ALA A 43 -3.54 -7.33 -7.79
CA ALA A 43 -2.42 -6.69 -8.47
C ALA A 43 -2.58 -5.17 -8.58
N VAL A 44 -3.77 -4.68 -8.94
CA VAL A 44 -4.05 -3.23 -9.01
C VAL A 44 -3.95 -2.60 -7.63
N LEU A 45 -4.55 -3.21 -6.62
CA LEU A 45 -4.54 -2.70 -5.24
C LEU A 45 -3.12 -2.64 -4.67
N ALA A 46 -2.31 -3.69 -4.85
CA ALA A 46 -0.93 -3.69 -4.37
C ALA A 46 -0.08 -2.61 -5.04
N ASN A 47 -0.23 -2.41 -6.35
CA ASN A 47 0.46 -1.33 -7.06
C ASN A 47 0.00 0.06 -6.59
N GLN A 48 -1.30 0.23 -6.37
CA GLN A 48 -1.85 1.50 -5.88
C GLN A 48 -1.40 1.79 -4.45
N MET A 49 -1.33 0.77 -3.60
CA MET A 49 -0.86 0.87 -2.22
C MET A 49 0.60 1.33 -2.16
N VAL A 50 1.50 0.74 -2.97
CA VAL A 50 2.91 1.17 -3.03
C VAL A 50 3.05 2.61 -3.49
N LYS A 51 2.26 3.04 -4.48
CA LYS A 51 2.26 4.44 -4.92
C LYS A 51 1.77 5.39 -3.84
N TRP A 52 0.75 4.98 -3.10
CA TRP A 52 0.21 5.77 -2.01
C TRP A 52 1.22 5.89 -0.86
N ASP A 53 1.88 4.79 -0.49
CA ASP A 53 2.91 4.77 0.55
C ASP A 53 4.07 5.73 0.23
N ALA A 54 4.57 5.70 -1.00
CA ALA A 54 5.62 6.62 -1.45
C ALA A 54 5.19 8.10 -1.34
N LYS A 55 3.95 8.42 -1.71
CA LYS A 55 3.41 9.78 -1.59
C LYS A 55 3.23 10.19 -0.13
N ALA A 56 2.72 9.28 0.71
CA ALA A 56 2.54 9.55 2.13
C ALA A 56 3.87 9.81 2.83
N GLN A 57 4.94 9.10 2.45
CA GLN A 57 6.28 9.33 2.95
C GLN A 57 6.82 10.71 2.52
N GLU A 58 6.66 11.08 1.24
CA GLU A 58 7.05 12.41 0.75
C GLU A 58 6.33 13.55 1.49
N ASP A 59 5.02 13.39 1.71
CA ASP A 59 4.22 14.38 2.43
C ASP A 59 4.61 14.44 3.92
N LEU A 60 4.97 13.32 4.53
CA LEU A 60 5.49 13.26 5.91
C LEU A 60 6.83 14.00 6.03
N ASP A 61 7.77 13.77 5.12
CA ASP A 61 9.09 14.42 5.13
C ASP A 61 8.96 15.95 5.03
N LYS A 62 8.02 16.44 4.21
CA LYS A 62 7.71 17.88 4.12
C LYS A 62 7.16 18.43 5.43
N LEU A 63 6.27 17.70 6.10
CA LEU A 63 5.71 18.12 7.38
C LEU A 63 6.78 18.14 8.48
N LEU A 64 7.67 17.15 8.50
CA LEU A 64 8.80 17.11 9.43
C LEU A 64 9.78 18.25 9.19
N ALA A 65 10.13 18.56 7.94
CA ALA A 65 10.98 19.69 7.60
C ALA A 65 10.36 21.02 8.04
N LYS A 66 9.07 21.23 7.77
CA LYS A 66 8.33 22.41 8.21
C LYS A 66 8.26 22.52 9.73
N ALA A 67 8.06 21.40 10.44
CA ALA A 67 8.05 21.37 11.89
C ALA A 67 9.43 21.72 12.47
N LYS A 68 10.52 21.23 11.86
CA LYS A 68 11.89 21.58 12.26
C LYS A 68 12.17 23.06 12.09
N GLU A 69 11.84 23.63 10.93
CA GLU A 69 12.01 25.06 10.65
C GLU A 69 11.20 25.92 11.63
N ALA A 70 9.96 25.55 11.92
CA ALA A 70 9.11 26.25 12.89
C ALA A 70 9.68 26.20 14.32
N ASN A 71 10.33 25.10 14.69
CA ASN A 71 11.02 24.98 15.97
C ASN A 71 12.32 25.80 15.99
N GLU A 72 13.09 25.81 14.90
CA GLU A 72 14.34 26.57 14.82
C GLU A 72 14.11 28.08 14.94
N ARG A 73 13.11 28.63 14.23
CA ARG A 73 12.69 30.04 14.36
C ARG A 73 12.24 30.42 15.78
N ARG A 74 11.78 29.45 16.57
CA ARG A 74 11.26 29.71 17.93
C ARG A 74 12.35 29.71 19.00
N TYR A 75 13.50 29.10 18.73
CA TYR A 75 14.55 28.93 19.75
C TYR A 75 15.88 29.59 19.38
N PHE A 76 16.19 29.78 18.09
CA PHE A 76 17.50 30.27 17.67
C PHE A 76 17.49 31.72 17.13
N ASP A 77 16.38 32.22 16.60
CA ASP A 77 16.29 33.63 16.16
C ASP A 77 16.18 34.61 17.36
N ASP A 78 15.66 34.16 18.51
CA ASP A 78 15.50 34.99 19.72
C ASP A 78 16.79 35.13 20.57
N GLU A 79 17.86 34.40 20.25
CA GLU A 79 19.16 34.46 20.98
C GLU A 79 20.22 35.34 20.30
N GLU A 80 20.00 35.80 19.05
CA GLU A 80 20.96 36.61 18.29
C GLU A 80 20.75 38.16 18.39
N ASP A 81 19.71 38.63 19.08
CA ASP A 81 19.45 40.06 19.39
C ASP A 81 19.83 40.44 20.85
#